data_AF-A0A383RPJ3-F1
#
_entry.id   AF-A0A383RPJ3-F1
#
_cell.length_a   1.000
_cell.length_b   1.000
_cell.length_c   1.000
_cell.angle_alpha   90.00
_cell.angle_beta   90.00
_cell.angle_gamma   90.00
#
_symmetry.space_group_name_H-M   'P 1'
#
loop_
_entity.id
_entity.type
_entity.pdbx_description
1 polymer ?
#
loop_
_entity_poly.entity_id
_entity_poly.type
_entity_poly.pdbx_seq_one_letter_code
_entity_poly.pdbx_strand_id
1 'polypeptide(L)'
;MTDLTALDNLVLQLATGGIAAPAMRREVTLAYPWLTDSQFFSTLLSLQNKGLLAGQEITGVWVLTALTEQPTECSPAFAEMIIAADCGEWHALDADELIAELDRMIRKARARKRR
;
A
#
# COMPACT_ATOMS: atom_id res chain seq x y z
N MET A 1 -7.14 24.02 -16.71
CA MET A 1 -5.69 23.83 -16.49
C MET A 1 -5.41 24.23 -15.05
N THR A 2 -5.02 23.29 -14.20
CA THR A 2 -4.66 23.59 -12.81
C THR A 2 -3.38 24.41 -12.80
N ASP A 3 -3.46 25.67 -12.38
CA ASP A 3 -2.25 26.45 -12.11
C ASP A 3 -1.51 25.80 -10.94
N LEU A 4 -0.40 25.14 -11.26
CA LEU A 4 0.51 24.54 -10.29
C LEU A 4 1.56 25.59 -9.92
N THR A 5 1.74 25.80 -8.62
CA THR A 5 2.78 26.69 -8.11
C THR A 5 4.18 26.07 -8.28
N ALA A 6 5.23 26.87 -8.13
CA ALA A 6 6.60 26.35 -8.14
C ALA A 6 6.84 25.29 -7.04
N LEU A 7 6.16 25.44 -5.89
CA LEU A 7 6.21 24.47 -4.80
C LEU A 7 5.49 23.17 -5.18
N ASP A 8 4.30 23.26 -5.80
CA ASP A 8 3.57 22.09 -6.29
C ASP A 8 4.42 21.26 -7.26
N ASN A 9 5.06 21.93 -8.22
CA ASN A 9 5.92 21.29 -9.20
C ASN A 9 7.13 20.61 -8.55
N LEU A 10 7.76 21.26 -7.55
CA LEU A 10 8.86 20.64 -6.81
C LEU A 10 8.39 19.38 -6.07
N VAL A 11 7.26 19.44 -5.37
CA VAL A 11 6.70 18.29 -4.65
C VAL A 11 6.42 17.13 -5.59
N LEU A 12 5.81 17.39 -6.75
CA LEU A 12 5.52 16.36 -7.75
C LEU A 12 6.79 15.77 -8.36
N GLN A 13 7.80 16.60 -8.64
CA GLN A 13 9.10 16.13 -9.11
C GLN A 13 9.79 15.23 -8.09
N LEU A 14 9.83 15.63 -6.81
CA LEU A 14 10.41 14.83 -5.74
C LEU A 14 9.66 13.51 -5.52
N ALA A 15 8.34 13.50 -5.75
CA ALA A 15 7.50 12.32 -5.63
C ALA A 15 7.50 11.42 -6.89
N THR A 16 8.26 11.77 -7.92
CA THR A 16 8.40 10.93 -9.11
C THR A 16 9.13 9.64 -8.73
N GLY A 17 8.44 8.50 -8.78
CA GLY A 17 8.96 7.20 -8.34
C GLY A 17 8.82 6.92 -6.84
N GLY A 18 8.19 7.83 -6.08
CA GLY A 18 7.94 7.66 -4.65
C GLY A 18 9.07 8.16 -3.77
N ILE A 19 8.73 8.92 -2.73
CA ILE A 19 9.67 9.45 -1.75
C ILE A 19 9.12 9.32 -0.33
N ALA A 20 9.98 8.97 0.63
CA ALA A 20 9.59 8.93 2.03
C ALA A 20 9.25 10.35 2.54
N ALA A 21 8.17 10.50 3.29
CA ALA A 21 7.69 11.80 3.77
C ALA A 21 8.75 12.62 4.54
N PRO A 22 9.61 12.04 5.40
CA PRO A 22 10.70 12.78 6.04
C PRO A 22 11.74 13.31 5.04
N ALA A 23 12.06 12.53 4.00
CA ALA A 23 12.99 12.94 2.96
C ALA A 23 12.41 14.07 2.10
N MET A 24 11.14 13.95 1.70
CA MET A 24 10.45 15.04 1.00
C MET A 24 10.45 16.33 1.81
N ARG A 25 10.12 16.25 3.10
CA ARG A 25 10.12 17.43 3.98
C ARG A 25 11.49 18.09 4.02
N ARG A 26 12.57 17.29 4.15
CA ARG A 26 13.94 17.80 4.15
C ARG A 26 14.26 18.54 2.86
N GLU A 27 14.03 17.92 1.70
CA GLU A 27 14.34 18.51 0.40
C GLU A 27 13.52 19.79 0.14
N VAL A 28 12.25 19.79 0.49
CA VAL A 28 11.39 20.98 0.36
C VAL A 28 11.84 22.10 1.30
N THR A 29 12.27 21.78 2.52
CA THR A 29 12.80 22.79 3.47
C THR A 29 14.14 23.36 2.99
N LEU A 30 14.98 22.56 2.35
CA LEU A 30 16.23 23.05 1.76
C LEU A 30 15.96 24.03 0.61
N ALA A 31 14.96 23.75 -0.23
CA ALA A 31 14.59 24.61 -1.35
C ALA A 31 13.77 25.85 -0.92
N TYR A 32 12.96 25.72 0.13
CA TYR A 32 12.09 26.77 0.66
C TYR A 32 12.25 26.88 2.19
N PRO A 33 13.35 27.48 2.69
CA PRO A 33 13.61 27.56 4.14
C PRO A 33 12.58 28.36 4.94
N TRP A 34 11.82 29.23 4.27
CA TRP A 34 10.76 30.04 4.87
C TRP A 34 9.40 29.34 4.92
N LEU A 35 9.29 28.14 4.35
CA LEU A 35 8.02 27.41 4.30
C LEU A 35 7.68 26.88 5.68
N THR A 36 6.50 27.22 6.18
CA THR A 36 6.01 26.67 7.45
C THR A 36 5.44 25.26 7.25
N ASP A 37 5.42 24.47 8.32
CA ASP A 37 4.82 23.14 8.30
C ASP A 37 3.35 23.18 7.84
N SER A 38 2.59 24.20 8.26
CA SER A 38 1.20 24.36 7.85
C SER A 38 1.04 24.52 6.34
N GLN A 39 1.92 25.31 5.71
CA GLN A 39 1.91 25.54 4.26
C GLN A 39 2.37 24.30 3.50
N PHE A 40 3.36 23.59 4.03
CA PHE A 40 3.81 22.32 3.48
C PHE A 40 2.67 21.29 3.47
N PHE A 41 2.02 21.06 4.61
CA PHE A 41 0.91 20.11 4.71
C PHE A 41 -0.31 20.53 3.89
N SER A 42 -0.64 21.82 3.84
CA SER A 42 -1.74 22.30 2.98
C SER A 42 -1.44 22.06 1.50
N THR A 43 -0.17 22.15 1.09
CA THR A 43 0.25 21.87 -0.28
C THR A 43 0.10 20.38 -0.61
N LEU A 44 0.58 19.50 0.27
CA LEU A 44 0.41 18.05 0.10
C LEU A 44 -1.07 17.67 0.00
N LEU A 45 -1.91 18.19 0.89
CA LEU A 45 -3.34 17.93 0.90
C LEU A 45 -4.02 18.46 -0.37
N SER A 46 -3.64 19.65 -0.84
CA SER A 46 -4.14 20.21 -2.10
C SER A 46 -3.81 19.32 -3.29
N LEU A 47 -2.59 18.80 -3.39
CA LEU A 47 -2.16 17.90 -4.46
C LEU A 47 -2.86 16.54 -4.41
N GLN A 48 -3.11 16.02 -3.20
CA GLN A 48 -3.89 14.80 -3.01
C GLN A 48 -5.36 14.98 -3.41
N ASN A 49 -5.98 16.10 -3.01
CA ASN A 49 -7.35 16.42 -3.40
C ASN A 49 -7.50 16.61 -4.92
N LYS A 50 -6.45 17.09 -5.59
CA LYS A 50 -6.37 17.18 -7.05
C LYS A 50 -6.08 15.85 -7.74
N GLY A 51 -5.84 14.77 -6.98
CA GLY A 51 -5.52 13.45 -7.52
C GLY A 51 -4.13 13.36 -8.17
N LEU A 52 -3.22 14.29 -7.88
CA LEU A 52 -1.87 14.35 -8.45
C LEU A 52 -0.82 13.70 -7.55
N LEU A 53 -1.16 13.43 -6.30
CA LEU A 53 -0.27 12.85 -5.30
C LEU A 53 -1.03 11.79 -4.50
N ALA A 54 -0.40 10.65 -4.25
CA ALA A 54 -0.91 9.62 -3.34
C ALA A 54 0.06 9.42 -2.18
N GLY A 55 -0.49 9.22 -0.98
CA GLY A 55 0.28 8.78 0.19
C GLY A 55 -0.12 7.35 0.56
N GLN A 56 0.86 6.51 0.81
CA GLN A 56 0.65 5.13 1.25
C GLN A 56 1.72 4.71 2.26
N GLU A 57 1.36 3.78 3.13
CA GLU A 57 2.32 3.16 4.05
C GLU A 57 2.92 1.92 3.41
N ILE A 58 4.24 1.92 3.22
CA ILE A 58 5.00 0.78 2.72
C ILE A 58 5.97 0.37 3.81
N THR A 59 5.80 -0.84 4.36
CA THR A 59 6.70 -1.42 5.37
C THR A 59 6.96 -0.51 6.59
N GLY A 60 5.93 0.21 7.06
CA GLY A 60 6.05 1.13 8.20
C GLY A 60 6.57 2.53 7.85
N VAL A 61 6.76 2.84 6.57
CA VAL A 61 7.23 4.15 6.10
C VAL A 61 6.15 4.79 5.24
N TRP A 62 5.81 6.05 5.54
CA TRP A 62 4.90 6.83 4.71
C TRP A 62 5.62 7.32 3.46
N VAL A 63 5.15 6.88 2.29
CA VAL A 63 5.71 7.20 0.97
C VAL A 63 4.69 8.01 0.18
N LEU A 64 5.17 9.10 -0.42
CA LEU A 64 4.40 10.00 -1.28
C LEU A 64 4.81 9.76 -2.73
N THR A 65 3.85 9.46 -3.60
CA THR A 65 4.08 9.16 -5.02
C THR A 65 3.24 10.08 -5.89
N ALA A 66 3.87 10.71 -6.88
CA ALA A 66 3.16 11.50 -7.88
C ALA A 66 2.34 10.56 -8.77
N LEU A 67 1.08 10.92 -9.00
CA LEU A 67 0.21 10.22 -9.92
C LEU A 67 0.31 10.94 -11.27
N THR A 68 1.07 10.38 -12.20
CA THR A 68 1.05 10.82 -13.59
C THR A 68 -0.22 10.28 -14.25
N GLU A 69 -0.86 11.06 -15.13
CA GLU A 69 -2.08 10.66 -15.88
C GLU A 69 -1.89 9.44 -16.79
N GLN A 70 -0.70 8.85 -16.83
CA GLN A 70 -0.48 7.61 -17.54
C GLN A 70 -0.93 6.47 -16.62
N PRO A 71 -2.05 5.78 -16.92
CA PRO A 71 -2.20 4.45 -16.38
C PRO A 71 -0.94 3.71 -16.78
N THR A 72 -0.16 3.26 -15.81
CA THR A 72 0.73 2.13 -16.03
C THR A 72 -0.20 1.00 -16.44
N GLU A 73 -0.41 0.85 -17.75
CA GLU A 73 -1.03 -0.33 -18.31
C GLU A 73 -0.34 -1.49 -17.62
N CYS A 74 -1.10 -2.27 -16.84
CA CYS A 74 -0.57 -3.48 -16.24
C CYS A 74 0.02 -4.27 -17.40
N SER A 75 1.33 -4.42 -17.42
CA SER A 75 1.96 -5.20 -18.48
C SER A 75 1.31 -6.59 -18.43
N PRO A 76 1.05 -7.24 -19.58
CA PRO A 76 0.53 -8.59 -19.59
C PRO A 76 1.34 -9.52 -18.68
N ALA A 77 2.66 -9.31 -18.62
CA ALA A 77 3.57 -10.02 -17.73
C ALA A 77 3.30 -9.79 -16.23
N PHE A 78 2.93 -8.58 -15.81
CA PHE A 78 2.57 -8.30 -14.42
C PHE A 78 1.20 -8.88 -14.06
N ALA A 79 0.23 -8.81 -14.98
CA ALA A 79 -1.07 -9.46 -14.81
C ALA A 79 -0.92 -10.99 -14.70
N GLU A 80 -0.08 -11.61 -15.54
CA GLU A 80 0.26 -13.02 -15.46
C GLU A 80 0.98 -13.37 -14.15
N MET A 81 1.83 -12.50 -13.62
CA MET A 81 2.49 -12.72 -12.33
C MET A 81 1.51 -12.71 -11.15
N ILE A 82 0.48 -11.84 -11.18
CA ILE A 82 -0.60 -11.85 -10.18
C ILE A 82 -1.41 -13.14 -10.29
N ILE A 83 -1.75 -13.57 -11.50
CA ILE A 83 -2.51 -14.81 -11.75
C ILE A 83 -1.69 -16.04 -11.32
N ALA A 84 -0.37 -16.03 -11.54
CA ALA A 84 0.52 -17.11 -11.14
C ALA A 84 0.75 -17.17 -9.61
N ALA A 85 0.64 -16.04 -8.91
CA ALA A 85 0.82 -15.97 -7.46
C ALA A 85 -0.36 -16.56 -6.67
N ASP A 86 -1.54 -16.74 -7.28
CA ASP A 86 -2.76 -17.21 -6.59
C ASP A 86 -3.27 -18.60 -7.05
N CYS A 87 -2.39 -19.41 -7.65
CA CYS A 87 -2.70 -20.79 -8.02
C CYS A 87 -1.94 -21.79 -7.14
N GLY A 88 -2.11 -21.69 -5.81
CA GLY A 88 -1.89 -22.86 -4.97
C GLY A 88 -2.87 -23.97 -5.35
N GLU A 89 -2.49 -25.24 -5.21
CA GLU A 89 -3.41 -26.36 -5.44
C GLU A 89 -4.65 -26.20 -4.55
N TRP A 90 -5.80 -25.98 -5.18
CA TRP A 90 -7.08 -25.96 -4.50
C TRP A 90 -7.43 -27.39 -4.09
N HIS A 91 -7.08 -27.77 -2.86
CA HIS A 91 -7.53 -29.03 -2.30
C HIS A 91 -8.98 -28.89 -1.88
N ALA A 92 -9.87 -29.66 -2.52
CA ALA A 92 -11.23 -29.82 -2.05
C ALA A 92 -11.20 -30.48 -0.66
N LEU A 93 -11.64 -29.75 0.36
CA LEU A 93 -11.80 -30.30 1.70
C LEU A 93 -13.10 -31.11 1.75
N ASP A 94 -13.00 -32.39 2.07
CA ASP A 94 -14.15 -33.19 2.43
C ASP A 94 -14.58 -32.84 3.86
N ALA A 95 -15.74 -32.19 3.98
CA ALA A 95 -16.27 -31.79 5.28
C ALA A 95 -16.54 -33.00 6.18
N ASP A 96 -16.92 -34.15 5.62
CA ASP A 96 -17.22 -35.35 6.40
C ASP A 96 -15.96 -35.96 7.01
N GLU A 97 -14.82 -35.89 6.30
CA GLU A 97 -13.52 -36.32 6.81
C GLU A 97 -13.07 -35.44 7.99
N LEU A 98 -13.22 -34.13 7.86
CA LEU A 98 -12.87 -33.18 8.93
C LEU A 98 -13.74 -33.36 10.17
N ILE A 99 -15.04 -33.61 9.99
CA ILE A 99 -15.97 -33.90 11.10
C ILE A 99 -15.60 -35.22 11.78
N ALA A 100 -15.28 -36.25 11.00
CA ALA A 100 -14.88 -37.56 11.55
C ALA A 100 -13.58 -37.47 12.37
N GLU A 101 -12.62 -36.67 11.92
CA GLU A 101 -11.36 -36.46 12.64
C GLU A 101 -11.58 -35.64 13.93
N LEU A 102 -12.44 -34.62 13.88
CA LEU A 102 -12.84 -33.86 15.07
C LEU A 102 -13.47 -34.77 16.13
N ASP A 103 -14.37 -35.66 15.72
CA ASP A 103 -15.01 -36.63 16.60
C ASP A 103 -14.03 -37.64 17.22
N ARG A 104 -13.00 -38.05 16.48
CA ARG A 104 -11.91 -38.88 17.03
C ARG A 104 -11.12 -38.11 18.09
N MET A 105 -10.75 -36.86 17.82
CA MET A 105 -10.02 -36.01 18.75
C MET A 105 -10.81 -35.77 20.05
N ILE A 106 -12.12 -35.48 19.94
CA ILE A 106 -13.02 -35.29 21.08
C ILE A 106 -13.12 -36.58 21.91
N ARG A 107 -13.29 -37.75 21.26
CA ARG A 107 -13.32 -39.03 21.97
C ARG A 107 -12.02 -39.32 22.72
N LYS A 108 -10.87 -39.05 22.10
CA LYS A 108 -9.54 -39.21 22.72
C LYS A 108 -9.35 -38.28 23.92
N ALA A 109 -9.81 -37.03 23.82
CA ALA A 109 -9.77 -36.07 24.93
C ALA A 109 -10.67 -36.50 26.10
N ARG A 110 -11.88 -36.99 25.81
CA ARG A 110 -12.81 -37.50 26.83
C ARG A 110 -12.29 -38.77 27.51
N ALA A 111 -11.64 -39.66 26.77
CA ALA A 111 -11.03 -40.87 27.33
C ALA A 111 -9.85 -40.54 28.27
N ARG A 112 -9.06 -39.50 27.97
CA ARG A 112 -7.96 -39.01 28.82
C ARG A 112 -8.44 -38.37 30.12
N LYS A 113 -9.63 -37.77 30.15
CA LYS A 113 -10.25 -37.18 31.36
C LYS A 113 -10.84 -38.23 32.31
N ARG A 114 -10.99 -39.48 31.88
CA ARG A 114 -11.57 -40.60 32.67
C ARG A 114 -10.50 -41.53 33.29
N ARG A 115 -9.22 -41.25 33.08
CA ARG A 115 -8.09 -41.81 33.86
C ARG A 115 -7.63 -40.77 34.86
#